data_AF-A0A1J3I520-F1
#
_entry.id   AF-A0A1J3I520-F1
#
_cell.length_a   1.000
_cell.length_b   1.000
_cell.length_c   1.000
_cell.angle_alpha   90.00
_cell.angle_beta   90.00
_cell.angle_gamma   90.00
#
_symmetry.space_group_name_H-M   'P 1'
#
loop_
_entity.id
_entity.type
_entity.pdbx_description
1 polymer ?
#
loop_
_entity_poly.entity_id
_entity_poly.type
_entity_poly.pdbx_seq_one_letter_code
_entity_poly.pdbx_strand_id
1 'polypeptide(L)'
;EVLEMAWGLYNSNQPFLWVIRPGSISGSEWLPEEVSKIVSEKGYIVKWAPQIQVLGHPAVGGYWCHSGWNSTLESIGEGVPMICMPFHGEQKLNAMYIESVWKIGIQIEGEVERGVVERAVK
;
A
#
# COMPACT_ATOMS: atom_id res chain seq x y z
N GLU A 1 -11.20 5.44 6.52
CA GLU A 1 -9.90 4.89 6.08
C GLU A 1 -10.04 3.86 4.95
N VAL A 2 -10.55 2.65 5.17
CA VAL A 2 -10.62 1.60 4.10
C VAL A 2 -11.40 2.07 2.86
N LEU A 3 -12.53 2.75 3.05
CA LEU A 3 -13.32 3.30 1.95
C LEU A 3 -12.58 4.44 1.21
N GLU A 4 -11.85 5.29 1.94
CA GLU A 4 -11.03 6.36 1.36
C GLU A 4 -9.87 5.78 0.54
N MET A 5 -9.21 4.74 1.06
CA MET A 5 -8.18 3.98 0.34
C MET A 5 -8.75 3.37 -0.95
N ALA A 6 -9.92 2.73 -0.87
CA ALA A 6 -10.56 2.11 -2.03
C ALA A 6 -10.87 3.14 -3.13
N TRP A 7 -11.46 4.29 -2.77
CA TRP A 7 -11.73 5.38 -3.71
C TRP A 7 -10.46 6.00 -4.28
N GLY A 8 -9.43 6.21 -3.46
CA GLY A 8 -8.16 6.75 -3.92
C GLY A 8 -7.46 5.83 -4.91
N LEU A 9 -7.41 4.53 -4.61
CA LEU A 9 -6.89 3.51 -5.53
C LEU A 9 -7.70 3.47 -6.84
N TYR A 10 -9.02 3.48 -6.76
CA TYR A 10 -9.89 3.50 -7.94
C TYR A 10 -9.66 4.74 -8.83
N ASN A 11 -9.57 5.92 -8.21
CA ASN A 11 -9.37 7.20 -8.88
C ASN A 11 -7.96 7.38 -9.46
N SER A 12 -6.96 6.68 -8.89
CA SER A 12 -5.59 6.69 -9.42
C SER A 12 -5.52 6.16 -10.86
N ASN A 13 -6.50 5.35 -11.25
CA ASN A 13 -6.58 4.66 -12.54
C ASN A 13 -5.42 3.68 -12.81
N GLN A 14 -4.72 3.26 -11.76
CA GLN A 14 -3.69 2.22 -11.84
C GLN A 14 -4.26 0.86 -11.43
N PRO A 15 -3.82 -0.26 -12.05
CA PRO A 15 -4.10 -1.59 -11.54
C PRO A 15 -3.44 -1.82 -10.19
N PHE A 16 -4.11 -2.52 -9.28
CA PHE A 16 -3.54 -2.78 -7.95
C PHE A 16 -3.91 -4.16 -7.39
N LEU A 17 -3.03 -4.69 -6.54
CA LEU A 17 -3.28 -5.83 -5.67
C LEU A 17 -3.27 -5.33 -4.23
N TRP A 18 -4.40 -5.44 -3.53
CA TRP A 18 -4.53 -4.98 -2.15
C TRP A 18 -4.65 -6.18 -1.19
N VAL A 19 -3.64 -6.35 -0.34
CA VAL A 19 -3.64 -7.43 0.66
C VAL A 19 -4.30 -6.94 1.95
N ILE A 20 -5.44 -7.53 2.32
CA ILE A 20 -6.17 -7.20 3.55
C ILE A 20 -6.35 -8.49 4.37
N ARG A 21 -5.64 -8.58 5.50
CA ARG A 21 -5.76 -9.74 6.39
C ARG A 21 -7.05 -9.67 7.21
N PRO A 22 -7.74 -10.80 7.44
CA PRO A 22 -8.88 -10.85 8.36
C PRO A 22 -8.54 -10.22 9.72
N GLY A 23 -9.44 -9.40 10.26
CA GLY A 23 -9.22 -8.68 11.53
C GLY A 23 -8.35 -7.43 11.46
N SER A 24 -7.86 -7.03 10.28
CA SER A 24 -7.09 -5.78 10.11
C SER A 24 -7.98 -4.53 10.08
N ILE A 25 -9.29 -4.69 9.92
CA ILE A 25 -10.25 -3.60 9.90
C ILE A 25 -10.93 -3.54 11.26
N SER A 26 -10.73 -2.45 12.00
CA SER A 26 -11.37 -2.27 13.30
C SER A 26 -12.90 -2.29 13.16
N GLY A 27 -13.55 -3.14 13.94
CA GLY A 27 -15.02 -3.22 14.00
C GLY A 27 -15.69 -4.06 12.92
N SER A 28 -14.93 -4.75 12.04
CA SER A 28 -15.50 -5.72 11.10
C SER A 28 -14.51 -6.82 10.73
N GLU A 29 -14.96 -8.08 10.73
CA GLU A 29 -14.16 -9.19 10.21
C GLU A 29 -14.07 -9.16 8.67
N TRP A 30 -15.00 -8.45 8.02
CA TRP A 30 -15.20 -8.47 6.57
C TRP A 30 -15.14 -7.07 5.96
N LEU A 31 -14.73 -7.01 4.70
CA LEU A 31 -14.76 -5.79 3.91
C LEU A 31 -16.19 -5.36 3.62
N PRO A 32 -16.54 -4.06 3.73
CA PRO A 32 -17.82 -3.55 3.26
C PRO A 32 -18.05 -3.94 1.80
N GLU A 33 -19.26 -4.34 1.45
CA GLU A 33 -19.61 -4.77 0.09
C GLU A 33 -19.31 -3.69 -0.96
N GLU A 34 -19.45 -2.42 -0.58
CA GLU A 34 -19.10 -1.26 -1.40
C GLU A 34 -17.62 -1.27 -1.81
N VAL A 35 -16.70 -1.61 -0.90
CA VAL A 35 -15.26 -1.68 -1.19
C VAL A 35 -14.97 -2.76 -2.22
N SER A 36 -15.60 -3.92 -2.09
CA SER A 36 -15.46 -5.01 -3.06
C SER A 36 -15.94 -4.60 -4.46
N LYS A 37 -17.05 -3.85 -4.55
CA LYS A 37 -17.55 -3.32 -5.83
C LYS A 37 -16.56 -2.33 -6.45
N ILE A 38 -16.10 -1.34 -5.69
CA ILE A 38 -15.11 -0.33 -6.15
C ILE A 38 -13.84 -1.00 -6.68
N VAL A 39 -13.30 -1.97 -5.94
CA VAL A 39 -12.03 -2.61 -6.30
C VAL A 39 -12.17 -3.52 -7.52
N SER A 40 -13.31 -4.20 -7.69
CA SER A 40 -13.50 -5.21 -8.75
C SER A 40 -13.31 -4.72 -10.18
N GLU A 41 -13.37 -3.41 -10.42
CA GLU A 41 -13.15 -2.83 -11.75
C GLU A 41 -11.66 -2.69 -12.13
N LYS A 42 -10.75 -2.56 -11.16
CA LYS A 42 -9.34 -2.19 -11.43
C LYS A 42 -8.30 -2.96 -10.61
N GLY A 43 -8.72 -3.75 -9.63
CA GLY A 43 -7.79 -4.44 -8.75
C GLY A 43 -8.37 -5.69 -8.13
N TYR A 44 -7.53 -6.33 -7.33
CA TYR A 44 -7.90 -7.52 -6.58
C TYR A 44 -7.65 -7.31 -5.09
N ILE A 45 -8.57 -7.81 -4.27
CA ILE A 45 -8.35 -7.93 -2.83
C ILE A 45 -8.06 -9.38 -2.48
N VAL A 46 -6.95 -9.63 -1.80
CA VAL A 46 -6.58 -10.96 -1.32
C VAL A 46 -6.25 -10.93 0.16
N LYS A 47 -6.43 -12.07 0.84
CA LYS A 47 -6.11 -12.19 2.27
C LYS A 47 -4.61 -12.33 2.53
N TRP A 48 -3.89 -12.84 1.55
CA TRP A 48 -2.46 -13.09 1.59
C TRP A 48 -1.91 -13.17 0.16
N ALA A 49 -0.65 -12.80 -0.02
CA ALA A 49 0.06 -12.94 -1.28
C ALA A 49 1.52 -13.35 -1.00
N PRO A 50 2.18 -14.08 -1.93
CA PRO A 50 3.61 -14.36 -1.85
C PRO A 50 4.40 -13.07 -2.15
N GLN A 51 4.55 -12.21 -1.15
CA GLN A 51 4.98 -10.81 -1.32
C GLN A 51 6.24 -10.63 -2.18
N ILE A 52 7.31 -11.39 -1.93
CA ILE A 52 8.54 -11.33 -2.73
C ILE A 52 8.27 -11.66 -4.21
N GLN A 53 7.46 -12.69 -4.50
CA GLN A 53 7.12 -13.05 -5.88
C GLN A 53 6.25 -11.99 -6.56
N VAL A 54 5.38 -11.33 -5.79
CA VAL A 54 4.59 -10.19 -6.29
C VAL A 54 5.52 -9.02 -6.60
N LEU A 55 6.39 -8.64 -5.67
CA LEU A 55 7.33 -7.52 -5.85
C LEU A 55 8.29 -7.76 -7.03
N GLY A 56 8.76 -9.00 -7.21
CA GLY A 56 9.61 -9.37 -8.35
C GLY A 56 8.86 -9.52 -9.68
N HIS A 57 7.53 -9.35 -9.71
CA HIS A 57 6.77 -9.45 -10.95
C HIS A 57 6.88 -8.15 -11.76
N PRO A 58 7.18 -8.21 -13.08
CA PRO A 58 7.46 -7.02 -13.90
C PRO A 58 6.27 -6.05 -14.05
N ALA A 59 5.07 -6.47 -13.68
CA ALA A 59 3.89 -5.60 -13.67
C ALA A 59 3.77 -4.72 -12.42
N VAL A 60 4.59 -4.94 -11.38
CA VAL A 60 4.56 -4.14 -10.16
C VAL A 60 5.45 -2.91 -10.32
N GLY A 61 4.82 -1.74 -10.37
CA GLY A 61 5.50 -0.45 -10.49
C GLY A 61 5.74 0.27 -9.17
N GLY A 62 5.13 -0.17 -8.06
CA GLY A 62 5.27 0.46 -6.76
C GLY A 62 4.65 -0.35 -5.63
N TYR A 63 5.11 -0.10 -4.40
CA TYR A 63 4.70 -0.82 -3.21
C TYR A 63 4.26 0.12 -2.09
N TRP A 64 2.96 0.14 -1.80
CA TRP A 64 2.42 0.84 -0.64
C TRP A 64 2.59 -0.01 0.62
N CYS A 65 3.35 0.48 1.60
CA CYS A 65 3.64 -0.27 2.82
C CYS A 65 3.81 0.62 4.06
N HIS A 66 3.80 -0.03 5.22
CA HIS A 66 4.04 0.63 6.51
C HIS A 66 5.53 0.83 6.82
N SER A 67 6.44 0.52 5.90
CA SER A 67 7.89 0.62 6.09
C SER A 67 8.46 -0.28 7.20
N GLY A 68 7.86 -1.45 7.42
CA GLY A 68 8.47 -2.49 8.25
C GLY A 68 9.75 -3.02 7.62
N TRP A 69 10.76 -3.35 8.44
CA TRP A 69 12.12 -3.63 7.95
C TRP A 69 12.20 -4.74 6.90
N ASN A 70 11.47 -5.85 7.10
CA ASN A 70 11.44 -6.95 6.13
C ASN A 70 10.85 -6.50 4.79
N SER A 71 9.68 -5.84 4.82
CA SER A 71 9.04 -5.28 3.61
C SER A 71 9.96 -4.29 2.88
N THR A 72 10.69 -3.47 3.62
CA THR A 72 11.68 -2.55 3.04
C THR A 72 12.79 -3.29 2.32
N LEU A 73 13.38 -4.32 2.93
CA LEU A 73 14.44 -5.11 2.32
C LEU A 73 13.96 -5.88 1.09
N GLU A 74 12.76 -6.45 1.13
CA GLU A 74 12.16 -7.15 0.00
C GLU A 74 11.93 -6.20 -1.19
N SER A 75 11.38 -5.01 -0.94
CA SER A 75 11.17 -3.99 -1.98
C SER A 75 12.47 -3.52 -2.60
N ILE A 76 13.52 -3.31 -1.79
CA ILE A 76 14.86 -2.93 -2.27
C ILE A 76 15.46 -4.06 -3.11
N GLY A 77 15.33 -5.32 -2.66
CA GLY A 77 15.85 -6.49 -3.37
C GLY A 77 15.24 -6.66 -4.77
N GLU A 78 13.94 -6.39 -4.91
CA GLU A 78 13.23 -6.48 -6.18
C GLU A 78 13.22 -5.16 -6.98
N GLY A 79 13.83 -4.09 -6.45
CA GLY A 79 13.94 -2.80 -7.14
C GLY A 79 12.62 -2.03 -7.28
N VAL A 80 11.67 -2.24 -6.37
CA VAL A 80 10.34 -1.62 -6.41
C VAL A 80 10.31 -0.36 -5.52
N PRO A 81 9.91 0.82 -6.05
CA PRO A 81 9.79 2.04 -5.25
C PRO A 81 8.62 1.98 -4.27
N MET A 82 8.74 2.67 -3.14
CA MET A 82 7.81 2.55 -2.02
C MET A 82 6.95 3.80 -1.80
N ILE A 83 5.69 3.59 -1.44
CA ILE A 83 4.82 4.60 -0.81
C ILE A 83 4.71 4.22 0.67
N CYS A 84 5.28 5.05 1.53
CA CYS A 84 5.48 4.75 2.95
C CYS A 84 4.40 5.42 3.80
N MET A 85 3.59 4.63 4.50
CA MET A 85 2.63 5.12 5.50
C MET A 85 2.90 4.45 6.86
N PRO A 86 3.89 4.95 7.63
CA PRO A 86 4.32 4.31 8.87
C PRO A 86 3.32 4.51 10.02
N PHE A 87 3.13 3.48 10.86
CA PHE A 87 2.25 3.55 12.03
C PHE A 87 3.02 3.86 13.32
N HIS A 88 4.03 3.06 13.66
CA HIS A 88 4.72 3.18 14.95
C HIS A 88 6.15 2.59 14.94
N GLY A 89 6.93 2.88 15.99
CA GLY A 89 8.25 2.30 16.20
C GLY A 89 9.25 2.66 15.09
N GLU A 90 10.05 1.69 14.67
CA GLU A 90 11.09 1.87 13.65
C GLU A 90 10.54 2.23 12.27
N GLN A 91 9.25 2.01 12.01
CA GLN A 91 8.61 2.29 10.73
C GLN A 91 8.78 3.74 10.30
N LYS A 92 8.71 4.69 11.25
CA LYS A 92 8.89 6.12 10.98
C LYS A 92 10.33 6.44 10.58
N LEU A 93 11.30 5.80 11.23
CA LEU A 93 12.71 5.96 10.90
C LEU A 93 13.00 5.36 9.51
N ASN A 94 12.45 4.17 9.23
CA ASN A 94 12.59 3.53 7.93
C ASN A 94 11.98 4.37 6.81
N ALA A 95 10.77 4.90 6.99
CA ALA A 95 10.11 5.78 6.02
C ALA A 95 10.95 7.03 5.72
N MET A 96 11.50 7.67 6.76
CA MET A 96 12.40 8.82 6.58
C MET A 96 13.66 8.45 5.79
N TYR A 97 14.26 7.28 6.04
CA TYR A 97 15.41 6.83 5.25
C TYR A 97 15.03 6.56 3.79
N ILE A 98 13.91 5.90 3.55
CA ILE A 98 13.39 5.60 2.21
C ILE A 98 13.18 6.87 1.39
N GLU A 99 12.56 7.89 1.99
CA GLU A 99 12.25 9.15 1.34
C GLU A 99 13.47 10.08 1.24
N SER A 100 14.09 10.41 2.37
CA SER A 100 15.04 11.52 2.48
C SER A 100 16.49 11.10 2.22
N VAL A 101 16.85 9.85 2.52
CA VAL A 101 18.24 9.36 2.44
C VAL A 101 18.47 8.56 1.15
N TRP A 102 17.72 7.47 0.96
CA TRP A 102 17.87 6.58 -0.19
C TRP A 102 17.15 7.09 -1.43
N LYS A 103 16.11 7.92 -1.25
CA LYS A 103 15.30 8.51 -2.34
C LYS A 103 14.71 7.45 -3.26
N ILE A 104 14.17 6.40 -2.66
CA ILE A 104 13.53 5.27 -3.36
C ILE A 104 12.03 5.16 -3.05
N GLY A 105 11.44 6.22 -2.48
CA GLY A 105 10.04 6.26 -2.16
C GLY A 105 9.60 7.62 -1.65
N ILE A 106 8.32 7.72 -1.28
CA ILE A 106 7.71 8.90 -0.69
C ILE A 106 7.05 8.54 0.64
N GLN A 107 7.01 9.49 1.58
CA GLN A 107 6.31 9.32 2.85
C GLN A 107 4.95 10.03 2.84
N ILE A 108 3.93 9.36 3.37
CA ILE A 108 2.60 9.92 3.61
C ILE A 108 2.37 9.94 5.12
N GLU A 109 1.96 11.11 5.62
CA GLU A 109 1.64 11.34 7.01
C GLU A 109 0.17 11.75 7.17
N GLY A 110 -0.39 11.53 8.36
CA GLY A 110 -1.77 11.88 8.67
C GLY A 110 -2.78 10.78 8.35
N GLU A 111 -4.03 11.17 8.15
CA GLU A 111 -5.14 10.26 7.90
C GLU A 111 -5.20 9.80 6.43
N VAL A 112 -5.81 8.64 6.20
CA VAL A 112 -6.04 8.13 4.84
C VAL A 112 -7.16 8.93 4.19
N GLU A 113 -6.80 9.86 3.30
CA GLU A 113 -7.72 10.62 2.45
C GLU A 113 -7.63 10.17 0.99
N ARG A 114 -8.78 9.97 0.32
CA ARG A 114 -8.80 9.46 -1.07
C ARG A 114 -7.96 10.28 -2.05
N GLY A 115 -7.93 11.61 -1.88
CA GLY A 115 -7.17 12.49 -2.78
C GLY A 115 -5.66 12.40 -2.58
N VAL A 116 -5.20 12.09 -1.36
CA VAL A 116 -3.78 11.84 -1.06
C VAL A 116 -3.37 10.50 -1.67
N VAL A 117 -4.18 9.45 -1.46
CA VAL A 117 -3.96 8.12 -2.03
C VAL A 117 -3.90 8.18 -3.56
N GLU A 118 -4.85 8.86 -4.20
CA GLU A 118 -4.90 9.02 -5.65
C GLU A 118 -3.61 9.66 -6.20
N ARG A 119 -3.12 10.74 -5.58
CA ARG A 119 -1.91 11.44 -6.03
C ARG A 119 -0.64 10.65 -5.79
N ALA A 120 -0.58 9.87 -4.71
CA ALA A 120 0.60 9.08 -4.39
C ALA A 120 0.78 7.87 -5.33
N VAL A 121 -0.33 7.32 -5.84
CA VAL A 121 -0.33 6.16 -6.74
C VAL A 121 -0.19 6.54 -8.22
N LYS A 122 -0.58 7.76 -8.60
CA LYS A 122 -0.46 8.29 -9.97
C LYS A 122 0.98 8.58 -10.38
#